data_AF-A0A661TG30-F1
#
_entry.id   AF-A0A661TG30-F1
#
_cell.length_a   1.000
_cell.length_b   1.000
_cell.length_c   1.000
_cell.angle_alpha   90.00
_cell.angle_beta   90.00
_cell.angle_gamma   90.00
#
_symmetry.space_group_name_H-M   'P 1'
#
loop_
_entity.id
_entity.type
_entity.pdbx_description
1 polymer ?
#
loop_
_entity_poly.entity_id
_entity_poly.type
_entity_poly.pdbx_seq_one_letter_code
_entity_poly.pdbx_strand_id
1 'polypeptide(L)'
;MESIGGYDVFRLHDPFRIVVDVRRHKKRAFKGSPQVTGKKRHAGRGIKRTNAPDRKVSLARQLGLNVRRIVIDPGHGGKDPGCHGRGGIKEKDIVLSLAKILARKIRKELGCEVFLTRTRDVFLPLEKRTAIANIKKADLFISIHVNAHKCHKISGIETYFLNMATDERSVMVAARENATSEKNISDLQTILNDLMLNTKIHESSRLAYDVQNAIVSQVGRRYKRPRNLGVKQAPFYVLIGADMPAILVETGFLTNPVDRKRLRSGTYRDCIAEGICKGIKQYMASIDQVYQGG
;
A
#
# COMPACT_ATOMS: atom_id res chain seq x y z
N MET A 1 -27.47 32.66 8.37
CA MET A 1 -26.61 32.31 7.22
C MET A 1 -25.41 31.55 7.74
N GLU A 2 -25.27 30.27 7.41
CA GLU A 2 -24.13 29.45 7.87
C GLU A 2 -22.87 29.82 7.07
N SER A 3 -21.78 30.23 7.76
CA SER A 3 -20.54 30.60 7.09
C SER A 3 -19.77 29.36 6.64
N ILE A 4 -19.56 29.23 5.33
CA ILE A 4 -18.66 28.24 4.73
C ILE A 4 -17.23 28.51 5.22
N GLY A 5 -16.56 27.51 5.78
CA GLY A 5 -15.20 27.64 6.32
C GLY A 5 -14.09 27.40 5.30
N GLY A 6 -14.43 26.84 4.14
CA GLY A 6 -13.53 26.60 3.02
C GLY A 6 -14.18 25.63 2.02
N TYR A 7 -13.72 25.66 0.77
CA TYR A 7 -14.17 24.72 -0.25
C TYR A 7 -13.05 24.37 -1.25
N ASP A 8 -13.11 23.16 -1.80
CA ASP A 8 -12.25 22.68 -2.87
C ASP A 8 -13.10 22.40 -4.12
N VAL A 9 -12.65 22.87 -5.29
CA VAL A 9 -13.33 22.61 -6.58
C VAL A 9 -12.41 21.87 -7.52
N PHE A 10 -12.87 20.76 -8.06
CA PHE A 10 -12.15 20.06 -9.13
C PHE A 10 -13.09 19.47 -10.19
N ARG A 11 -12.54 19.27 -11.39
CA ARG A 11 -13.28 18.83 -12.58
C ARG A 11 -12.93 17.37 -12.88
N LEU A 12 -13.95 16.59 -13.20
CA LEU A 12 -13.83 15.26 -13.76
C LEU A 12 -14.31 15.33 -15.21
N HIS A 13 -13.53 14.78 -16.12
CA HIS A 13 -13.90 14.65 -17.52
C HIS A 13 -14.25 13.18 -17.77
N ASP A 14 -15.53 12.89 -17.94
CA ASP A 14 -16.15 11.61 -18.33
C ASP A 14 -16.79 10.73 -17.21
N PRO A 15 -18.13 10.83 -17.01
CA PRO A 15 -18.96 11.92 -17.50
C PRO A 15 -18.47 13.23 -16.89
N PHE A 16 -18.64 14.35 -17.61
CA PHE A 16 -18.19 15.64 -17.09
C PHE A 16 -18.90 15.97 -15.78
N ARG A 17 -18.13 16.22 -14.71
CA ARG A 17 -18.64 16.61 -13.39
C ARG A 17 -17.77 17.72 -12.81
N ILE A 18 -18.40 18.67 -12.16
CA ILE A 18 -17.75 19.62 -11.26
C ILE A 18 -18.06 19.14 -9.85
N VAL A 19 -17.01 18.86 -9.07
CA VAL A 19 -17.14 18.47 -7.67
C VAL A 19 -16.74 19.66 -6.81
N VAL A 20 -17.63 20.05 -5.90
CA VAL A 20 -17.39 21.11 -4.91
C VAL A 20 -17.49 20.47 -3.53
N ASP A 21 -16.36 20.33 -2.84
CA ASP A 21 -16.31 19.89 -1.45
C ASP A 21 -16.38 21.12 -0.54
N VAL A 22 -17.35 21.19 0.37
CA VAL A 22 -17.59 22.35 1.24
C VAL A 22 -17.45 21.95 2.69
N ARG A 23 -16.61 22.65 3.45
CA ARG A 23 -16.36 22.38 4.87
C ARG A 23 -16.81 23.53 5.76
N ARG A 24 -17.23 23.19 6.99
CA ARG A 24 -17.66 24.15 8.02
C ARG A 24 -16.52 24.39 9.01
N HIS A 25 -16.23 25.65 9.33
CA HIS A 25 -15.35 26.00 10.43
C HIS A 25 -16.05 25.69 11.77
N LYS A 26 -15.57 24.69 12.52
CA LYS A 26 -15.95 24.54 13.94
C LYS A 26 -15.01 25.40 14.79
N LYS A 27 -15.50 26.53 15.32
CA LYS A 27 -14.85 27.22 16.44
C LYS A 27 -14.92 26.30 17.67
N ARG A 28 -13.81 25.66 18.05
CA ARG A 28 -13.69 25.00 19.34
C ARG A 28 -13.41 26.07 20.40
N ALA A 29 -14.33 26.22 21.35
CA ALA A 29 -14.10 27.01 22.56
C ALA A 29 -12.99 26.34 23.39
N PHE A 30 -11.91 27.07 23.67
CA PHE A 30 -10.91 26.67 24.65
C PHE A 30 -11.58 26.63 26.03
N LYS A 31 -11.79 25.42 26.57
CA LYS A 31 -11.97 25.25 28.02
C LYS A 31 -10.60 25.02 28.64
N GLY A 32 -10.29 25.81 29.67
CA GLY A 32 -9.01 25.87 30.36
C GLY A 32 -8.44 24.49 30.70
N SER A 33 -7.13 24.38 30.54
CA SER A 33 -6.33 23.20 30.86
C SER A 33 -6.41 22.84 32.35
N PRO A 34 -6.71 21.58 32.71
CA PRO A 34 -6.53 21.10 34.07
C PRO A 34 -5.04 21.07 34.42
N GLN A 35 -4.67 21.59 35.60
CA GLN A 35 -3.34 21.40 36.18
C GLN A 35 -3.05 19.90 36.33
N VAL A 36 -2.02 19.42 35.64
CA VAL A 36 -1.53 18.04 35.78
C VAL A 36 -0.53 18.02 36.93
N THR A 37 -0.93 17.45 38.06
CA THR A 37 -0.01 17.07 39.13
C THR A 37 0.85 15.90 38.63
N GLY A 38 2.17 16.09 38.70
CA GLY A 38 3.14 15.13 38.19
C GLY A 38 3.14 13.83 38.98
N LYS A 39 2.68 12.74 38.36
CA LYS A 39 3.17 11.40 38.67
C LYS A 39 4.08 10.94 37.55
N LYS A 40 5.37 10.78 37.86
CA LYS A 40 6.36 10.12 36.99
C LYS A 40 5.85 8.71 36.66
N ARG A 41 5.32 8.52 35.45
CA ARG A 41 5.07 7.19 34.91
C ARG A 41 6.37 6.72 34.29
N HIS A 42 6.92 5.63 34.82
CA HIS A 42 8.06 4.94 34.24
C HIS A 42 7.81 4.65 32.75
N ALA A 43 8.81 4.94 31.92
CA ALA A 43 8.79 4.63 30.50
C ALA A 43 8.65 3.11 30.32
N GLY A 44 7.42 2.66 30.09
CA GLY A 44 7.10 1.31 29.71
C GLY A 44 7.72 0.98 28.35
N ARG A 45 8.47 -0.13 28.32
CA ARG A 45 9.22 -0.71 27.20
C ARG A 45 8.53 -0.56 25.83
N GLY A 46 9.35 -0.27 24.82
CA GLY A 46 8.97 -0.08 23.42
C GLY A 46 8.03 -1.13 22.84
N ILE A 47 7.22 -0.66 21.89
CA ILE A 47 6.24 -1.47 21.15
C ILE A 47 7.00 -2.56 20.38
N LYS A 48 6.68 -3.83 20.70
CA LYS A 48 7.32 -5.02 20.11
C LYS A 48 7.11 -5.05 18.59
N ARG A 49 8.15 -5.50 17.86
CA ARG A 49 8.02 -5.97 16.47
C ARG A 49 6.84 -6.93 16.38
N THR A 50 5.82 -6.60 15.59
CA THR A 50 4.61 -7.42 15.46
C THR A 50 4.88 -8.55 14.46
N ASN A 51 5.17 -9.75 14.97
CA ASN A 51 5.39 -10.96 14.16
C ASN A 51 4.09 -11.69 13.78
N ALA A 52 2.92 -11.15 14.12
CA ALA A 52 1.63 -11.77 13.83
C ALA A 52 0.56 -10.69 13.59
N PRO A 53 -0.39 -10.91 12.65
CA PRO A 53 -1.50 -10.00 12.40
C PRO A 53 -2.45 -9.91 13.61
N ASP A 54 -3.13 -8.77 13.77
CA ASP A 54 -4.15 -8.56 14.80
C ASP A 54 -5.32 -9.54 14.58
N ARG A 55 -5.81 -10.15 15.66
CA ARG A 55 -6.83 -11.22 15.66
C ARG A 55 -8.27 -10.70 15.60
N LYS A 56 -8.50 -9.38 15.57
CA LYS A 56 -9.84 -8.81 15.49
C LYS A 56 -10.51 -9.14 14.14
N VAL A 57 -11.75 -9.62 14.20
CA VAL A 57 -12.58 -9.94 13.01
C VAL A 57 -13.04 -8.64 12.35
N SER A 58 -12.73 -8.43 11.07
CA SER A 58 -13.17 -7.25 10.33
C SER A 58 -14.65 -7.28 9.94
N LEU A 59 -15.21 -6.10 9.66
CA LEU A 59 -16.59 -5.94 9.21
C LEU A 59 -16.89 -6.71 7.91
N ALA A 60 -15.95 -6.77 6.98
CA ALA A 60 -16.09 -7.55 5.74
C ALA A 60 -16.26 -9.05 6.03
N ARG A 61 -15.55 -9.57 7.04
CA ARG A 61 -15.72 -10.95 7.55
C ARG A 61 -17.06 -11.15 8.22
N GLN A 62 -17.50 -10.20 9.02
CA GLN A 62 -18.80 -10.26 9.72
C GLN A 62 -19.98 -10.25 8.74
N LEU A 63 -19.81 -9.67 7.56
CA LEU A 63 -20.86 -9.55 6.54
C LEU A 63 -20.75 -10.59 5.41
N GLY A 64 -19.77 -11.52 5.45
CA GLY A 64 -19.59 -12.56 4.42
C GLY A 64 -19.31 -12.00 3.02
N LEU A 65 -18.61 -10.85 2.92
CA LEU A 65 -18.36 -10.18 1.65
C LEU A 65 -17.11 -10.73 0.96
N ASN A 66 -17.28 -11.19 -0.29
CA ASN A 66 -16.19 -11.73 -1.11
C ASN A 66 -15.44 -10.61 -1.87
N VAL A 67 -14.11 -10.76 -2.01
CA VAL A 67 -13.27 -9.90 -2.85
C VAL A 67 -13.55 -10.20 -4.33
N ARG A 68 -14.05 -9.20 -5.07
CA ARG A 68 -14.38 -9.32 -6.50
C ARG A 68 -13.59 -8.37 -7.38
N ARG A 69 -13.24 -7.18 -6.91
CA ARG A 69 -12.54 -6.14 -7.68
C ARG A 69 -11.21 -5.80 -7.04
N ILE A 70 -10.14 -5.91 -7.81
CA ILE A 70 -8.79 -5.57 -7.35
C ILE A 70 -8.19 -4.51 -8.26
N VAL A 71 -7.65 -3.46 -7.67
CA VAL A 71 -6.86 -2.47 -8.41
C VAL A 71 -5.39 -2.72 -8.13
N ILE A 72 -4.61 -2.82 -9.20
CA ILE A 72 -3.16 -2.93 -9.15
C ILE A 72 -2.56 -1.62 -9.64
N ASP A 73 -1.68 -1.06 -8.84
CA ASP A 73 -0.98 0.18 -9.13
C ASP A 73 0.50 -0.09 -9.45
N PRO A 74 0.91 -0.15 -10.73
CA PRO A 74 2.32 -0.14 -11.07
C PRO A 74 2.90 1.26 -10.77
N GLY A 75 3.81 1.34 -9.80
CA GLY A 75 4.48 2.57 -9.36
C GLY A 75 5.10 3.40 -10.49
N HIS A 76 5.27 4.70 -10.26
CA HIS A 76 5.92 5.64 -11.18
C HIS A 76 5.25 5.72 -12.57
N GLY A 77 5.99 6.09 -13.62
CA GLY A 77 5.56 6.15 -15.01
C GLY A 77 5.81 7.51 -15.68
N GLY A 78 5.94 7.50 -17.01
CA GLY A 78 6.20 8.69 -17.81
C GLY A 78 7.49 9.39 -17.38
N LYS A 79 7.35 10.66 -16.95
CA LYS A 79 8.45 11.50 -16.45
C LYS A 79 9.08 11.00 -15.15
N ASP A 80 8.38 10.16 -14.39
CA ASP A 80 8.90 9.54 -13.19
C ASP A 80 9.39 8.12 -13.50
N PRO A 81 10.71 7.89 -13.55
CA PRO A 81 11.27 6.57 -13.82
C PRO A 81 11.32 5.65 -12.59
N GLY A 82 11.12 6.18 -11.38
CA GLY A 82 11.43 5.50 -10.12
C GLY A 82 12.93 5.28 -9.93
N CYS A 83 13.29 4.20 -9.24
CA CYS A 83 14.69 3.81 -9.09
C CYS A 83 15.33 3.37 -10.42
N HIS A 84 16.64 3.59 -10.51
CA HIS A 84 17.44 3.20 -11.67
C HIS A 84 18.49 2.18 -11.27
N GLY A 85 18.64 1.16 -12.10
CA GLY A 85 19.71 0.17 -11.99
C GLY A 85 20.82 0.44 -12.99
N ARG A 86 21.99 -0.19 -12.78
CA ARG A 86 23.02 -0.27 -13.81
C ARG A 86 22.45 -0.90 -15.10
N GLY A 87 22.84 -0.36 -16.26
CA GLY A 87 22.40 -0.86 -17.57
C GLY A 87 21.05 -0.31 -18.05
N GLY A 88 20.65 0.88 -17.60
CA GLY A 88 19.47 1.59 -18.11
C GLY A 88 18.12 1.04 -17.65
N ILE A 89 18.12 0.10 -16.70
CA ILE A 89 16.90 -0.52 -16.17
C ILE A 89 16.19 0.49 -15.27
N LYS A 90 14.90 0.71 -15.53
CA LYS A 90 14.04 1.61 -14.76
C LYS A 90 12.98 0.81 -14.02
N GLU A 91 12.69 1.23 -12.80
CA GLU A 91 11.64 0.65 -11.98
C GLU A 91 10.28 0.64 -12.68
N LYS A 92 9.89 1.78 -13.26
CA LYS A 92 8.59 1.95 -13.91
C LYS A 92 8.27 0.88 -14.96
N ASP A 93 9.28 0.34 -15.63
CA ASP A 93 9.15 -0.68 -16.68
C ASP A 93 9.00 -2.08 -16.07
N ILE A 94 9.76 -2.36 -15.00
CA ILE A 94 9.68 -3.61 -14.23
C ILE A 94 8.28 -3.74 -13.62
N VAL A 95 7.82 -2.71 -12.91
CA VAL A 95 6.55 -2.76 -12.17
C VAL A 95 5.36 -2.79 -13.11
N LEU A 96 5.40 -2.08 -14.25
CA LEU A 96 4.35 -2.18 -15.27
C LEU A 96 4.26 -3.59 -15.87
N SER A 97 5.42 -4.17 -16.22
CA SER A 97 5.47 -5.54 -16.73
C SER A 97 4.93 -6.55 -15.71
N LEU A 98 5.33 -6.41 -14.45
CA LEU A 98 4.92 -7.30 -13.37
C LEU A 98 3.41 -7.17 -13.07
N ALA A 99 2.89 -5.94 -13.02
CA ALA A 99 1.48 -5.67 -12.79
C ALA A 99 0.59 -6.27 -13.89
N LYS A 100 1.02 -6.23 -15.16
CA LYS A 100 0.30 -6.89 -16.27
C LYS A 100 0.28 -8.41 -16.11
N ILE A 101 1.37 -9.02 -15.66
CA ILE A 101 1.43 -10.46 -15.41
C ILE A 101 0.50 -10.82 -14.25
N LEU A 102 0.59 -10.10 -13.14
CA LEU A 102 -0.26 -10.29 -11.96
C LEU A 102 -1.75 -10.16 -12.30
N ALA A 103 -2.12 -9.14 -13.08
CA ALA A 103 -3.51 -8.93 -13.47
C ALA A 103 -4.06 -10.11 -14.28
N ARG A 104 -3.26 -10.74 -15.15
CA ARG A 104 -3.69 -11.94 -15.88
C ARG A 104 -3.86 -13.14 -14.95
N LYS A 105 -2.94 -13.33 -14.00
CA LYS A 105 -3.01 -14.43 -13.02
C LYS A 105 -4.23 -14.32 -12.12
N ILE A 106 -4.47 -13.14 -11.53
CA ILE A 106 -5.63 -12.92 -10.67
C ILE A 106 -6.94 -13.17 -11.42
N ARG A 107 -7.09 -12.64 -12.63
CA ARG A 107 -8.29 -12.89 -13.46
C ARG A 107 -8.49 -14.38 -13.73
N LYS A 108 -7.42 -15.11 -14.04
CA LYS A 108 -7.47 -16.54 -14.37
C LYS A 108 -7.71 -17.44 -13.15
N GLU A 109 -7.03 -17.17 -12.05
CA GLU A 109 -6.96 -18.09 -10.90
C GLU A 109 -7.97 -17.77 -9.80
N LEU A 110 -8.33 -16.50 -9.65
CA LEU A 110 -9.24 -16.03 -8.60
C LEU A 110 -10.60 -15.59 -9.15
N GLY A 111 -10.73 -15.43 -10.47
CA GLY A 111 -11.97 -14.97 -11.10
C GLY A 111 -12.32 -13.50 -10.79
N CYS A 112 -11.41 -12.75 -10.17
CA CYS A 112 -11.64 -11.34 -9.84
C CYS A 112 -11.54 -10.44 -11.08
N GLU A 113 -12.32 -9.36 -11.07
CA GLU A 113 -12.15 -8.24 -11.97
C GLU A 113 -10.91 -7.43 -11.54
N VAL A 114 -10.01 -7.13 -12.49
CA VAL A 114 -8.76 -6.44 -12.20
C VAL A 114 -8.60 -5.20 -13.05
N PHE A 115 -8.30 -4.08 -12.38
CA PHE A 115 -7.98 -2.80 -13.02
C PHE A 115 -6.53 -2.41 -12.75
N LEU A 116 -5.90 -1.75 -13.71
CA LEU A 116 -4.57 -1.16 -13.55
C LEU A 116 -4.69 0.36 -13.50
N THR A 117 -4.02 1.03 -12.57
CA THR A 117 -3.98 2.51 -12.54
C THR A 117 -3.36 3.10 -13.81
N ARG A 118 -2.43 2.36 -14.42
CA ARG A 118 -1.89 2.63 -15.77
C ARG A 118 -1.57 1.34 -16.52
N THR A 119 -1.81 1.34 -17.83
CA THR A 119 -1.52 0.20 -18.74
C THR A 119 -0.36 0.50 -19.70
N ARG A 120 0.10 1.75 -19.74
CA ARG A 120 1.19 2.28 -20.57
C ARG A 120 2.17 3.11 -19.73
N ASP A 121 3.25 3.56 -20.35
CA ASP A 121 4.25 4.41 -19.71
C ASP A 121 3.77 5.86 -19.61
N VAL A 122 2.91 6.15 -18.63
CA VAL A 122 2.36 7.47 -18.35
C VAL A 122 2.53 7.81 -16.88
N PHE A 123 2.77 9.09 -16.59
CA PHE A 123 2.84 9.58 -15.23
C PHE A 123 1.44 9.74 -14.64
N LEU A 124 1.24 9.25 -13.42
CA LEU A 124 0.02 9.43 -12.66
C LEU A 124 0.36 9.97 -11.25
N PRO A 125 -0.16 11.15 -10.86
CA PRO A 125 -0.03 11.68 -9.50
C PRO A 125 -0.52 10.69 -8.45
N LEU A 126 0.07 10.72 -7.26
CA LEU A 126 -0.19 9.72 -6.21
C LEU A 126 -1.68 9.69 -5.81
N GLU A 127 -2.32 10.85 -5.68
CA GLU A 127 -3.71 11.01 -5.27
C GLU A 127 -4.68 10.42 -6.30
N LYS A 128 -4.31 10.43 -7.59
CA LYS A 128 -5.16 9.85 -8.65
C LYS A 128 -5.16 8.32 -8.60
N ARG A 129 -4.11 7.68 -8.04
CA ARG A 129 -3.98 6.22 -8.00
C ARG A 129 -5.04 5.59 -7.11
N THR A 130 -5.23 6.11 -5.89
CA THR A 130 -6.29 5.65 -4.99
C THR A 130 -7.67 6.12 -5.42
N ALA A 131 -7.79 7.31 -6.02
CA ALA A 131 -9.05 7.78 -6.58
C ALA A 131 -9.61 6.82 -7.65
N ILE A 132 -8.75 6.27 -8.52
CA ILE A 132 -9.16 5.22 -9.48
C ILE A 132 -9.73 4.02 -8.73
N ALA A 133 -9.09 3.59 -7.64
CA ALA A 133 -9.54 2.44 -6.87
C ALA A 133 -10.90 2.65 -6.20
N ASN A 134 -11.11 3.83 -5.63
CA ASN A 134 -12.37 4.22 -5.01
C ASN A 134 -13.50 4.30 -6.05
N ILE A 135 -13.23 4.91 -7.23
CA ILE A 135 -14.20 5.00 -8.33
C ILE A 135 -14.60 3.61 -8.83
N LYS A 136 -13.63 2.70 -8.95
CA LYS A 136 -13.89 1.31 -9.35
C LYS A 136 -14.54 0.47 -8.25
N LYS A 137 -14.73 1.04 -7.05
CA LYS A 137 -15.22 0.32 -5.86
C LYS A 137 -14.42 -0.96 -5.65
N ALA A 138 -13.09 -0.83 -5.67
CA ALA A 138 -12.20 -1.95 -5.49
C ALA A 138 -12.31 -2.48 -4.06
N ASP A 139 -12.24 -3.79 -3.92
CA ASP A 139 -12.19 -4.47 -2.63
C ASP A 139 -10.75 -4.55 -2.09
N LEU A 140 -9.75 -4.46 -2.98
CA LEU A 140 -8.32 -4.39 -2.61
C LEU A 140 -7.54 -3.44 -3.51
N PHE A 141 -6.54 -2.78 -2.94
CA PHE A 141 -5.55 -1.97 -3.66
C PHE A 141 -4.12 -2.48 -3.44
N ILE A 142 -3.43 -2.83 -4.52
CA ILE A 142 -2.08 -3.39 -4.49
C ILE A 142 -1.14 -2.49 -5.29
N SER A 143 -0.31 -1.70 -4.62
CA SER A 143 0.76 -0.94 -5.28
C SER A 143 2.04 -1.76 -5.37
N ILE A 144 2.74 -1.67 -6.51
CA ILE A 144 3.90 -2.50 -6.85
C ILE A 144 5.08 -1.58 -7.15
N HIS A 145 6.14 -1.77 -6.38
CA HIS A 145 7.39 -1.00 -6.44
C HIS A 145 8.63 -1.90 -6.44
N VAL A 146 9.78 -1.29 -6.70
CA VAL A 146 11.11 -1.86 -6.55
C VAL A 146 11.96 -0.88 -5.75
N ASN A 147 12.46 -1.34 -4.61
CA ASN A 147 13.19 -0.50 -3.70
C ASN A 147 14.60 -0.20 -4.24
N ALA A 148 15.27 0.78 -3.64
CA ALA A 148 16.68 1.03 -3.84
C ALA A 148 17.32 1.60 -2.57
N HIS A 149 18.56 1.18 -2.30
CA HIS A 149 19.29 1.52 -1.09
C HIS A 149 20.74 1.90 -1.40
N LYS A 150 21.31 2.84 -0.63
CA LYS A 150 22.71 3.31 -0.76
C LYS A 150 23.71 2.16 -0.59
N CYS A 151 23.51 1.31 0.41
CA CYS A 151 24.25 0.06 0.55
C CYS A 151 23.72 -1.01 -0.42
N HIS A 152 24.47 -1.31 -1.48
CA HIS A 152 24.11 -2.27 -2.53
C HIS A 152 24.05 -3.73 -2.06
N LYS A 153 24.45 -4.04 -0.81
CA LYS A 153 24.34 -5.37 -0.21
C LYS A 153 22.92 -5.69 0.26
N ILE A 154 22.10 -4.66 0.50
CA ILE A 154 20.70 -4.84 0.91
C ILE A 154 19.91 -5.40 -0.26
N SER A 155 19.15 -6.46 0.00
CA SER A 155 18.29 -7.17 -0.95
C SER A 155 17.10 -7.76 -0.20
N GLY A 156 16.09 -8.17 -0.96
CA GLY A 156 14.93 -8.86 -0.43
C GLY A 156 13.62 -8.15 -0.72
N ILE A 157 12.56 -8.76 -0.21
CA ILE A 157 11.18 -8.39 -0.47
C ILE A 157 10.59 -7.88 0.83
N GLU A 158 9.86 -6.78 0.79
CA GLU A 158 9.10 -6.23 1.91
C GLU A 158 7.74 -5.73 1.42
N THR A 159 6.77 -5.74 2.32
CA THR A 159 5.41 -5.28 2.04
C THR A 159 5.00 -4.28 3.10
N TYR A 160 4.39 -3.18 2.69
CA TYR A 160 3.98 -2.09 3.55
C TYR A 160 2.47 -1.93 3.56
N PHE A 161 1.95 -1.47 4.70
CA PHE A 161 0.60 -0.91 4.83
C PHE A 161 0.68 0.49 5.45
N LEU A 162 -0.40 1.27 5.31
CA LEU A 162 -0.45 2.64 5.79
C LEU A 162 -0.49 2.69 7.33
N ASN A 163 0.55 3.25 7.94
CA ASN A 163 0.59 3.66 9.35
C ASN A 163 1.78 4.60 9.59
N MET A 164 1.96 5.09 10.82
CA MET A 164 3.20 5.76 11.21
C MET A 164 4.39 4.79 11.20
N ALA A 165 5.48 5.18 10.56
CA ALA A 165 6.70 4.37 10.52
C ALA A 165 7.31 4.18 11.91
N THR A 166 7.79 2.96 12.19
CA THR A 166 8.46 2.60 13.45
C THR A 166 9.98 2.52 13.33
N ASP A 167 10.51 2.64 12.12
CA ASP A 167 11.95 2.56 11.85
C ASP A 167 12.35 3.55 10.75
N GLU A 168 13.58 4.06 10.87
CA GLU A 168 14.15 5.08 9.98
C GLU A 168 14.18 4.62 8.51
N ARG A 169 14.39 3.33 8.26
CA ARG A 169 14.37 2.80 6.89
C ARG A 169 12.98 2.92 6.28
N SER A 170 11.93 2.57 7.01
CA SER A 170 10.54 2.75 6.55
C SER A 170 10.22 4.23 6.30
N VAL A 171 10.77 5.14 7.11
CA VAL A 171 10.66 6.61 6.86
C VAL A 171 11.33 7.00 5.54
N MET A 172 12.56 6.54 5.29
CA MET A 172 13.29 6.88 4.07
C MET A 172 12.61 6.33 2.80
N VAL A 173 12.05 5.12 2.87
CA VAL A 173 11.29 4.54 1.75
C VAL A 173 10.02 5.36 1.50
N ALA A 174 9.25 5.69 2.53
CA ALA A 174 8.07 6.53 2.37
C ALA A 174 8.41 7.92 1.81
N ALA A 175 9.47 8.57 2.32
CA ALA A 175 9.89 9.88 1.84
C ALA A 175 10.27 9.87 0.35
N ARG A 176 10.93 8.79 -0.11
CA ARG A 176 11.28 8.58 -1.51
C ARG A 176 10.04 8.42 -2.38
N GLU A 177 9.13 7.54 -2.01
CA GLU A 177 7.92 7.27 -2.81
C GLU A 177 6.96 8.46 -2.81
N ASN A 178 6.94 9.25 -1.73
CA ASN A 178 6.12 10.45 -1.61
C ASN A 178 6.72 11.68 -2.30
N ALA A 179 7.97 11.63 -2.79
CA ALA A 179 8.69 12.79 -3.32
C ALA A 179 8.04 13.44 -4.55
N THR A 180 7.07 12.78 -5.18
CA THR A 180 6.30 13.31 -6.32
C THR A 180 5.04 14.07 -5.90
N SER A 181 4.73 14.17 -4.61
CA SER A 181 3.56 14.88 -4.09
C SER A 181 3.92 16.25 -3.49
N GLU A 182 2.96 17.16 -3.57
CA GLU A 182 3.07 18.54 -3.06
C GLU A 182 2.60 18.67 -1.59
N LYS A 183 2.15 17.57 -0.95
CA LYS A 183 1.62 17.60 0.43
C LYS A 183 2.70 17.58 1.51
N ASN A 184 2.45 18.30 2.61
CA ASN A 184 3.36 18.36 3.76
C ASN A 184 3.16 17.22 4.77
N ILE A 185 4.25 16.85 5.46
CA ILE A 185 4.27 15.80 6.49
C ILE A 185 3.34 16.12 7.69
N SER A 186 3.08 17.40 7.97
CA SER A 186 2.13 17.82 9.01
C SER A 186 0.68 17.49 8.66
N ASP A 187 0.30 17.67 7.39
CA ASP A 187 -1.05 17.36 6.89
C ASP A 187 -1.29 15.85 6.96
N LEU A 188 -0.25 15.07 6.68
CA LEU A 188 -0.21 13.63 6.81
C LEU A 188 -0.45 13.14 8.25
N GLN A 189 0.15 13.77 9.26
CA GLN A 189 -0.07 13.39 10.66
C GLN A 189 -1.53 13.60 11.07
N THR A 190 -2.15 14.71 10.66
CA THR A 190 -3.58 14.97 10.91
C THR A 190 -4.47 13.98 10.16
N ILE A 191 -4.19 13.73 8.89
CA ILE A 191 -4.95 12.77 8.06
C ILE A 191 -4.83 11.34 8.61
N LEU A 192 -3.65 10.91 9.05
CA LEU A 192 -3.44 9.59 9.62
C LEU A 192 -4.16 9.43 10.96
N ASN A 193 -4.13 10.45 11.82
CA ASN A 193 -4.84 10.42 13.10
C ASN A 193 -6.37 10.33 12.91
N ASP A 194 -6.93 10.95 11.87
CA ASP A 194 -8.35 10.86 11.51
C ASP A 194 -8.72 9.53 10.79
N LEU A 195 -7.78 8.94 10.03
CA LEU A 195 -7.94 7.65 9.35
C LEU A 195 -7.72 6.43 10.24
N MET A 196 -7.19 6.60 11.46
CA MET A 196 -6.95 5.53 12.45
C MET A 196 -8.25 4.90 13.02
N LEU A 197 -9.37 4.97 12.30
CA LEU A 197 -10.60 4.21 12.52
C LEU A 197 -10.41 2.74 12.08
N ASN A 198 -9.57 2.04 12.86
CA ASN A 198 -9.50 0.63 13.26
C ASN A 198 -10.21 -0.52 12.50
N THR A 199 -10.43 -0.46 11.18
CA THR A 199 -10.74 -1.67 10.38
C THR A 199 -9.85 -1.83 9.16
N LYS A 200 -9.63 -0.74 8.40
CA LYS A 200 -8.78 -0.75 7.18
C LYS A 200 -7.33 -1.10 7.48
N ILE A 201 -6.75 -0.60 8.58
CA ILE A 201 -5.35 -0.86 8.95
C ILE A 201 -5.14 -2.33 9.28
N HIS A 202 -6.06 -2.96 10.03
CA HIS A 202 -5.95 -4.38 10.38
C HIS A 202 -6.06 -5.27 9.15
N GLU A 203 -7.02 -5.02 8.26
CA GLU A 203 -7.16 -5.78 7.02
C GLU A 203 -5.98 -5.57 6.07
N SER A 204 -5.46 -4.35 5.96
CA SER A 204 -4.25 -4.06 5.17
C SER A 204 -3.02 -4.77 5.75
N SER A 205 -2.89 -4.79 7.09
CA SER A 205 -1.81 -5.51 7.78
C SER A 205 -1.88 -7.01 7.53
N ARG A 206 -3.08 -7.60 7.57
CA ARG A 206 -3.30 -9.02 7.29
C ARG A 206 -3.00 -9.36 5.83
N LEU A 207 -3.56 -8.59 4.89
CA LEU A 207 -3.29 -8.71 3.46
C LEU A 207 -1.78 -8.63 3.18
N ALA A 208 -1.09 -7.67 3.79
CA ALA A 208 0.36 -7.53 3.66
C ALA A 208 1.11 -8.77 4.15
N TYR A 209 0.67 -9.37 5.25
CA TYR A 209 1.28 -10.58 5.82
C TYR A 209 1.12 -11.80 4.93
N ASP A 210 -0.11 -12.04 4.44
CA ASP A 210 -0.40 -13.17 3.55
C ASP A 210 0.36 -13.03 2.22
N VAL A 211 0.38 -11.82 1.65
CA VAL A 211 1.14 -11.50 0.44
C VAL A 211 2.65 -11.67 0.65
N GLN A 212 3.22 -11.08 1.71
CA GLN A 212 4.65 -11.18 2.01
C GLN A 212 5.12 -12.63 2.11
N ASN A 213 4.40 -13.46 2.88
CA ASN A 213 4.77 -14.85 3.11
C ASN A 213 4.62 -15.70 1.86
N ALA A 214 3.53 -15.51 1.11
CA ALA A 214 3.30 -16.23 -0.14
C ALA A 214 4.37 -15.90 -1.19
N ILE A 215 4.78 -14.64 -1.32
CA ILE A 215 5.87 -14.24 -2.22
C ILE A 215 7.17 -14.92 -1.81
N VAL A 216 7.59 -14.81 -0.55
CA VAL A 216 8.86 -15.37 -0.08
C VAL A 216 8.89 -16.89 -0.26
N SER A 217 7.81 -17.58 0.08
CA SER A 217 7.65 -19.03 -0.12
C SER A 217 7.75 -19.40 -1.59
N GLN A 218 7.01 -18.71 -2.46
CA GLN A 218 6.98 -18.98 -3.90
C GLN A 218 8.35 -18.74 -4.55
N VAL A 219 9.03 -17.65 -4.21
CA VAL A 219 10.38 -17.35 -4.69
C VAL A 219 11.39 -18.36 -4.16
N GLY A 220 11.27 -18.77 -2.90
CA GLY A 220 12.16 -19.74 -2.25
C GLY A 220 12.20 -21.11 -2.91
N ARG A 221 11.11 -21.49 -3.60
CA ARG A 221 11.05 -22.73 -4.39
C ARG A 221 11.97 -22.74 -5.61
N ARG A 222 12.28 -21.57 -6.19
CA ARG A 222 13.06 -21.45 -7.44
C ARG A 222 14.39 -20.74 -7.28
N TYR A 223 14.51 -19.85 -6.30
CA TYR A 223 15.67 -18.98 -6.16
C TYR A 223 16.29 -19.18 -4.79
N LYS A 224 17.62 -19.44 -4.77
CA LYS A 224 18.35 -19.61 -3.50
C LYS A 224 18.28 -18.33 -2.66
N ARG A 225 17.96 -18.49 -1.38
CA ARG A 225 17.99 -17.46 -0.32
C ARG A 225 17.24 -16.16 -0.69
N PRO A 226 15.91 -16.19 -0.93
CA PRO A 226 15.15 -14.95 -0.96
C PRO A 226 15.23 -14.31 0.43
N ARG A 227 15.62 -13.03 0.51
CA ARG A 227 15.60 -12.32 1.78
C ARG A 227 14.19 -11.84 2.07
N ASN A 228 13.63 -12.32 3.18
CA ASN A 228 12.38 -11.82 3.74
C ASN A 228 12.69 -10.63 4.65
N LEU A 229 12.26 -9.43 4.25
CA LEU A 229 12.41 -8.22 5.05
C LEU A 229 11.15 -7.89 5.87
N GLY A 230 10.11 -8.71 5.71
CA GLY A 230 8.90 -8.69 6.52
C GLY A 230 7.86 -7.67 6.07
N VAL A 231 6.80 -7.60 6.87
CA VAL A 231 5.77 -6.57 6.77
C VAL A 231 6.20 -5.36 7.58
N LYS A 232 5.99 -4.17 7.01
CA LYS A 232 6.35 -2.88 7.59
C LYS A 232 5.18 -1.92 7.52
N GLN A 233 5.31 -0.82 8.23
CA GLN A 233 4.31 0.23 8.23
C GLN A 233 5.00 1.57 7.97
N ALA A 234 4.42 2.39 7.09
CA ALA A 234 4.96 3.70 6.79
C ALA A 234 3.88 4.61 6.14
N PRO A 235 4.07 5.94 6.18
CA PRO A 235 3.03 6.86 5.77
C PRO A 235 3.09 7.14 4.26
N PHE A 236 2.85 6.12 3.44
CA PHE A 236 2.87 6.22 1.98
C PHE A 236 1.66 6.97 1.45
N TYR A 237 1.89 8.05 0.69
CA TYR A 237 0.84 8.88 0.12
C TYR A 237 -0.02 8.13 -0.90
N VAL A 238 0.57 7.18 -1.63
CA VAL A 238 -0.17 6.32 -2.56
C VAL A 238 -1.16 5.38 -1.85
N LEU A 239 -1.08 5.22 -0.53
CA LEU A 239 -2.07 4.45 0.24
C LEU A 239 -3.09 5.36 0.93
N ILE A 240 -2.91 6.67 0.90
CA ILE A 240 -3.81 7.64 1.52
C ILE A 240 -5.07 7.79 0.68
N GLY A 241 -6.21 7.84 1.38
CA GLY A 241 -7.52 8.01 0.76
C GLY A 241 -8.07 6.74 0.12
N ALA A 242 -7.38 5.59 0.20
CA ALA A 242 -7.94 4.32 -0.23
C ALA A 242 -9.14 3.92 0.66
N ASP A 243 -10.25 3.57 0.02
CA ASP A 243 -11.47 3.16 0.73
C ASP A 243 -11.48 1.69 1.17
N MET A 244 -10.52 0.92 0.68
CA MET A 244 -10.37 -0.51 0.87
C MET A 244 -9.00 -0.86 1.48
N PRO A 245 -8.76 -2.10 1.92
CA PRO A 245 -7.44 -2.55 2.32
C PRO A 245 -6.41 -2.33 1.22
N ALA A 246 -5.27 -1.75 1.59
CA ALA A 246 -4.28 -1.22 0.65
C ALA A 246 -2.86 -1.55 1.10
N ILE A 247 -2.06 -2.10 0.20
CA ILE A 247 -0.65 -2.45 0.46
C ILE A 247 0.28 -1.93 -0.64
N LEU A 248 1.55 -1.74 -0.30
CA LEU A 248 2.65 -1.47 -1.22
C LEU A 248 3.67 -2.60 -1.13
N VAL A 249 3.95 -3.27 -2.25
CA VAL A 249 4.89 -4.39 -2.32
C VAL A 249 6.19 -3.93 -2.96
N GLU A 250 7.28 -3.99 -2.20
CA GLU A 250 8.64 -3.80 -2.71
C GLU A 250 9.22 -5.15 -3.12
N THR A 251 9.31 -5.37 -4.43
CA THR A 251 9.61 -6.70 -5.00
C THR A 251 11.10 -7.07 -5.04
N GLY A 252 11.97 -6.18 -4.56
CA GLY A 252 13.43 -6.35 -4.57
C GLY A 252 14.16 -5.01 -4.51
N PHE A 253 15.50 -5.04 -4.55
CA PHE A 253 16.34 -3.84 -4.59
C PHE A 253 17.04 -3.65 -5.94
N LEU A 254 16.70 -2.62 -6.70
CA LEU A 254 17.32 -2.42 -8.02
C LEU A 254 18.81 -2.04 -7.94
N THR A 255 19.24 -1.47 -6.81
CA THR A 255 20.66 -1.21 -6.53
C THR A 255 21.44 -2.49 -6.25
N ASN A 256 20.78 -3.54 -5.74
CA ASN A 256 21.41 -4.83 -5.48
C ASN A 256 21.61 -5.64 -6.77
N PRO A 257 22.82 -6.16 -7.05
CA PRO A 257 23.08 -6.90 -8.28
C PRO A 257 22.26 -8.18 -8.46
N VAL A 258 21.97 -8.91 -7.38
CA VAL A 258 21.23 -10.18 -7.43
C VAL A 258 19.76 -9.91 -7.71
N ASP A 259 19.14 -9.00 -6.96
CA ASP A 259 17.74 -8.62 -7.19
C ASP A 259 17.57 -7.94 -8.55
N ARG A 260 18.48 -7.05 -8.97
CA ARG A 260 18.45 -6.46 -10.32
C ARG A 260 18.49 -7.52 -11.43
N LYS A 261 19.38 -8.52 -11.32
CA LYS A 261 19.45 -9.62 -12.30
C LYS A 261 18.14 -10.42 -12.34
N ARG A 262 17.56 -10.68 -11.16
CA ARG A 262 16.28 -11.38 -11.02
C ARG A 262 15.12 -10.56 -11.62
N LEU A 263 14.95 -9.31 -11.22
CA LEU A 263 13.86 -8.42 -11.65
C LEU A 263 13.85 -8.14 -13.17
N ARG A 264 15.01 -8.21 -13.83
CA ARG A 264 15.10 -8.16 -15.30
C ARG A 264 14.48 -9.39 -15.97
N SER A 265 14.46 -10.53 -15.30
CA SER A 265 13.94 -11.78 -15.84
C SER A 265 12.41 -11.83 -15.83
N GLY A 266 11.81 -12.13 -16.99
CA GLY A 266 10.38 -12.44 -17.09
C GLY A 266 9.96 -13.60 -16.19
N THR A 267 10.80 -14.62 -16.02
CA THR A 267 10.50 -15.79 -15.18
C THR A 267 10.47 -15.46 -13.69
N TYR A 268 11.30 -14.52 -13.24
CA TYR A 268 11.26 -14.05 -11.86
C TYR A 268 10.04 -13.17 -11.61
N ARG A 269 9.71 -12.27 -12.55
CA ARG A 269 8.49 -11.45 -12.47
C ARG A 269 7.22 -12.29 -12.44
N ASP A 270 7.17 -13.36 -13.23
CA ASP A 270 6.09 -14.36 -13.17
C ASP A 270 6.03 -15.06 -11.81
N CYS A 271 7.18 -15.45 -11.25
CA CYS A 271 7.29 -16.06 -9.92
C CYS A 271 6.83 -15.13 -8.79
N ILE A 272 7.13 -13.82 -8.87
CA ILE A 272 6.66 -12.82 -7.91
C ILE A 272 5.15 -12.62 -8.05
N ALA A 273 4.65 -12.47 -9.27
CA ALA A 273 3.23 -12.31 -9.54
C ALA A 273 2.41 -13.53 -9.06
N GLU A 274 2.93 -14.74 -9.24
CA GLU A 274 2.39 -15.98 -8.68
C GLU A 274 2.32 -15.92 -7.15
N GLY A 275 3.37 -15.43 -6.50
CA GLY A 275 3.42 -15.27 -5.05
C GLY A 275 2.39 -14.27 -4.52
N ILE A 276 2.24 -13.13 -5.20
CA ILE A 276 1.22 -12.12 -4.85
C ILE A 276 -0.19 -12.71 -5.03
N CYS A 277 -0.46 -13.38 -6.16
CA CYS A 277 -1.75 -14.02 -6.44
C CYS A 277 -2.12 -15.03 -5.34
N LYS A 278 -1.18 -15.88 -4.94
CA LYS A 278 -1.35 -16.84 -3.85
C LYS A 278 -1.61 -16.18 -2.50
N GLY A 279 -0.93 -15.09 -2.18
CA GLY A 279 -1.16 -14.34 -0.94
C GLY A 279 -2.54 -13.70 -0.90
N ILE A 280 -3.00 -13.13 -2.01
CA ILE A 280 -4.38 -12.61 -2.15
C ILE A 280 -5.39 -13.75 -1.95
N LYS A 281 -5.17 -14.92 -2.57
CA LYS A 281 -6.03 -16.08 -2.39
C LYS A 281 -6.12 -16.53 -0.92
N GLN A 282 -4.99 -16.54 -0.21
CA GLN A 282 -4.94 -16.88 1.22
C GLN A 282 -5.71 -15.87 2.07
N TYR A 283 -5.52 -14.58 1.77
CA TYR A 283 -6.27 -13.51 2.42
C TYR A 283 -7.79 -13.69 2.23
N MET A 284 -8.25 -13.91 0.98
CA MET A 284 -9.66 -14.17 0.65
C MET A 284 -10.21 -15.37 1.41
N ALA A 285 -9.55 -16.53 1.34
CA ALA A 285 -10.02 -17.73 2.04
C ALA A 285 -10.14 -17.54 3.56
N SER A 286 -9.26 -16.71 4.12
CA SER A 286 -9.28 -16.41 5.54
C SER A 286 -10.44 -15.49 5.94
N ILE A 287 -11.05 -14.77 4.99
CA ILE A 287 -12.29 -14.02 5.20
C ILE A 287 -13.48 -14.99 5.21
N ASP A 288 -13.50 -15.95 4.28
CA ASP A 288 -14.60 -16.89 4.06
C ASP A 288 -14.77 -17.93 5.19
N GLN A 289 -13.67 -18.40 5.80
CA GLN A 289 -13.71 -19.43 6.85
C GLN A 289 -14.49 -19.04 8.13
N VAL A 290 -14.82 -17.77 8.32
CA VAL A 290 -15.65 -17.33 9.46
C VAL A 290 -17.15 -17.56 9.19
N TYR A 291 -17.56 -17.67 7.93
CA TYR A 291 -18.98 -17.76 7.54
C TYR A 291 -19.59 -19.18 7.69
N GLN A 292 -18.77 -20.23 7.70
CA GLN A 292 -19.26 -21.62 7.76
C GLN A 292 -19.43 -22.20 9.19
N GLY A 293 -19.34 -21.37 10.22
CA GLY A 293 -19.49 -21.78 11.63
C GLY A 293 -20.88 -21.58 12.22
N GLY A 294 -21.93 -21.60 11.39
CA GLY A 294 -23.34 -21.48 11.81
C GLY A 294 -24.05 -22.82 11.87
#